data_AF-S4XBN3-F1
#
_entry.id   AF-S4XBN3-F1
#
_cell.length_a   1.000
_cell.length_b   1.000
_cell.length_c   1.000
_cell.angle_alpha   90.00
_cell.angle_beta   90.00
_cell.angle_gamma   90.00
#
_symmetry.space_group_name_H-M   'P 1'
#
loop_
_entity.id
_entity.type
_entity.pdbx_description
1 polymer ?
#
loop_
_entity_poly.entity_id
_entity_poly.type
_entity_poly.pdbx_seq_one_letter_code
_entity_poly.pdbx_strand_id
1 'polypeptide(L)'
;MNAQQVHQATARNLTRDVTLYAEATDLVETVAAASVACVRRSTVVRRLSEGSLPFAGRIAWLEQQWEGLRLLRDCPLVPAPVRELLVVGTRRIAVALDRAHAGARWRDRHVTMPSMLTFRRHVTGLKDQGDVLGLTAQACVRLLCSGVGTGVTGADLSSRPVVELWDLLCSLVGDDEDLERLSEELSAGLLMVMQHGSDVCRIYQDSTPDESCAVTVATIRAALK
;
A
#
# COMPACT_ATOMS: atom_id res chain seq x y z
N MET A 1 22.50 -20.37 38.73
CA MET A 1 22.01 -19.01 38.39
C MET A 1 21.04 -18.61 39.49
N ASN A 2 21.30 -17.51 40.20
CA ASN A 2 20.56 -17.17 41.42
C ASN A 2 19.20 -16.53 41.07
N ALA A 3 18.14 -16.78 41.85
CA ALA A 3 16.76 -16.33 41.53
C ALA A 3 16.65 -14.80 41.28
N GLN A 4 17.50 -14.03 41.94
CA GLN A 4 17.63 -12.58 41.79
C GLN A 4 18.17 -12.15 40.40
N GLN A 5 19.06 -12.95 39.80
CA GLN A 5 19.59 -12.71 38.45
C GLN A 5 18.57 -13.05 37.37
N VAL A 6 17.77 -14.11 37.58
CA VAL A 6 16.65 -14.45 36.69
C VAL A 6 15.62 -13.33 36.68
N HIS A 7 15.23 -12.84 37.87
CA HIS A 7 14.20 -11.80 37.97
C HIS A 7 14.65 -10.45 37.35
N GLN A 8 15.93 -10.07 37.52
CA GLN A 8 16.50 -8.89 36.87
C GLN A 8 16.60 -9.03 35.35
N ALA A 9 16.95 -10.21 34.83
CA ALA A 9 16.98 -10.48 33.39
C ALA A 9 15.58 -10.42 32.78
N THR A 10 14.58 -11.01 33.44
CA THR A 10 13.17 -10.95 32.98
C THR A 10 12.64 -9.52 33.00
N ALA A 11 12.92 -8.72 34.03
CA ALA A 11 12.50 -7.32 34.10
C ALA A 11 13.14 -6.47 32.99
N ARG A 12 14.44 -6.68 32.69
CA ARG A 12 15.13 -5.97 31.60
C ARG A 12 14.58 -6.33 30.22
N ASN A 13 14.27 -7.60 29.98
CA ASN A 13 13.67 -8.03 28.72
C ASN A 13 12.28 -7.41 28.54
N LEU A 14 11.43 -7.45 29.58
CA LEU A 14 10.12 -6.79 29.54
C LEU A 14 10.21 -5.28 29.29
N THR A 15 11.17 -4.59 29.90
CA THR A 15 11.38 -3.16 29.63
C THR A 15 11.82 -2.92 28.18
N ARG A 16 12.73 -3.74 27.65
CA ARG A 16 13.19 -3.63 26.26
C ARG A 16 12.06 -3.86 25.26
N ASP A 17 11.26 -4.91 25.47
CA ASP A 17 10.13 -5.25 24.60
C ASP A 17 9.09 -4.10 24.57
N VAL A 18 8.82 -3.49 25.73
CA VAL A 18 7.92 -2.32 25.82
C VAL A 18 8.50 -1.10 25.11
N THR A 19 9.81 -0.86 25.23
CA THR A 19 10.48 0.27 24.55
C THR A 19 10.47 0.09 23.03
N LEU A 20 10.85 -1.08 22.53
CA LEU A 20 10.86 -1.37 21.08
C LEU A 20 9.47 -1.28 20.47
N TYR A 21 8.45 -1.80 21.16
CA TYR A 21 7.07 -1.67 20.70
C TYR A 21 6.62 -0.21 20.61
N ALA A 22 6.97 0.62 21.60
CA ALA A 22 6.65 2.04 21.60
C ALA A 22 7.36 2.79 20.46
N GLU A 23 8.64 2.49 20.22
CA GLU A 23 9.41 3.07 19.11
C GLU A 23 8.88 2.63 17.74
N ALA A 24 8.54 1.35 17.57
CA ALA A 24 7.89 0.85 16.36
C ALA A 24 6.54 1.53 16.12
N THR A 25 5.77 1.78 17.18
CA THR A 25 4.48 2.47 17.10
C THR A 25 4.65 3.91 16.62
N ASP A 26 5.57 4.68 17.22
CA ASP A 26 5.86 6.06 16.81
C ASP A 26 6.33 6.14 15.35
N LEU A 27 7.18 5.20 14.94
CA LEU A 27 7.65 5.06 13.57
C LEU A 27 6.48 4.79 12.60
N VAL A 28 5.64 3.80 12.90
CA VAL A 28 4.51 3.41 12.04
C VAL A 28 3.50 4.55 11.92
N GLU A 29 3.15 5.22 13.01
CA GLU A 29 2.22 6.37 12.99
C GLU A 29 2.78 7.52 12.15
N THR A 30 4.06 7.87 12.38
CA THR A 30 4.75 8.93 11.64
C THR A 30 4.81 8.62 10.16
N VAL A 31 5.24 7.41 9.77
CA VAL A 31 5.36 7.03 8.37
C VAL A 31 4.00 6.85 7.71
N ALA A 32 2.98 6.37 8.41
CA ALA A 32 1.63 6.28 7.87
C ALA A 32 1.07 7.67 7.52
N ALA A 33 1.19 8.62 8.44
CA ALA A 33 0.76 10.01 8.22
C ALA A 33 1.56 10.66 7.07
N ALA A 34 2.89 10.49 7.07
CA ALA A 34 3.76 11.02 6.02
C ALA A 34 3.46 10.39 4.65
N SER A 35 3.21 9.08 4.59
CA SER A 35 2.89 8.35 3.36
C SER A 35 1.63 8.89 2.72
N VAL A 36 0.54 9.00 3.49
CA VAL A 36 -0.73 9.55 3.00
C VAL A 36 -0.54 11.01 2.54
N ALA A 37 0.19 11.82 3.30
CA ALA A 37 0.47 13.21 2.93
C ALA A 37 1.30 13.33 1.64
N CYS A 38 2.32 12.50 1.46
CA CYS A 38 3.15 12.45 0.27
C CYS A 38 2.34 12.04 -0.96
N VAL A 39 1.54 10.98 -0.85
CA VAL A 39 0.69 10.54 -1.97
C VAL A 39 -0.36 11.59 -2.30
N ARG A 40 -0.98 12.25 -1.30
CA ARG A 40 -1.94 13.35 -1.53
C ARG A 40 -1.34 14.52 -2.33
N ARG A 41 -0.07 14.84 -2.10
CA ARG A 41 0.66 15.91 -2.81
C ARG A 41 1.28 15.45 -4.14
N SER A 42 1.19 14.17 -4.46
CA SER A 42 1.79 13.63 -5.69
C SER A 42 1.13 14.18 -6.95
N THR A 43 1.90 14.26 -8.03
CA THR A 43 1.41 14.73 -9.33
C THR A 43 0.25 13.89 -9.86
N VAL A 44 0.24 12.58 -9.61
CA VAL A 44 -0.86 11.70 -10.06
C VAL A 44 -2.16 12.04 -9.34
N VAL A 45 -2.13 12.28 -8.02
CA VAL A 45 -3.33 12.65 -7.25
C VAL A 45 -3.80 14.05 -7.61
N ARG A 46 -2.88 14.99 -7.81
CA ARG A 46 -3.22 16.33 -8.31
C ARG A 46 -3.94 16.25 -9.66
N ARG A 47 -3.39 15.52 -10.64
CA ARG A 47 -4.00 15.35 -11.97
C ARG A 47 -5.32 14.56 -11.93
N LEU A 48 -5.45 13.60 -11.01
CA LEU A 48 -6.71 12.89 -10.74
C LEU A 48 -7.80 13.86 -10.28
N SER A 49 -7.46 14.73 -9.32
CA SER A 49 -8.37 15.68 -8.68
C SER A 49 -8.81 16.78 -9.64
N GLU A 50 -7.88 17.29 -10.45
CA GLU A 50 -8.15 18.32 -11.47
C GLU A 50 -8.82 17.77 -12.74
N GLY A 51 -8.90 16.44 -12.90
CA GLY A 51 -9.40 15.80 -14.12
C GLY A 51 -8.45 15.92 -15.33
N SER A 52 -7.21 16.35 -15.12
CA SER A 52 -6.18 16.50 -16.17
C SER A 52 -5.41 15.20 -16.46
N LEU A 53 -5.69 14.12 -15.72
CA LEU A 53 -5.24 12.77 -16.08
C LEU A 53 -6.28 12.13 -17.02
N PRO A 54 -5.88 11.69 -18.23
CA PRO A 54 -6.82 11.07 -19.18
C PRO A 54 -7.41 9.79 -18.58
N PHE A 55 -8.56 9.35 -19.11
CA PHE A 55 -9.27 8.17 -18.61
C PHE A 55 -8.38 6.93 -18.46
N ALA A 56 -7.60 6.59 -19.49
CA ALA A 56 -6.66 5.49 -19.45
C ALA A 56 -5.60 5.64 -18.32
N GLY A 57 -5.14 6.85 -18.04
CA GLY A 57 -4.23 7.12 -16.92
C GLY A 57 -4.86 6.93 -15.55
N ARG A 58 -6.13 7.34 -15.39
CA ARG A 58 -6.87 7.12 -14.13
C ARG A 58 -7.07 5.64 -13.84
N ILE A 59 -7.33 4.86 -14.89
CA ILE A 59 -7.51 3.42 -14.75
C ILE A 59 -6.18 2.72 -14.52
N ALA A 60 -5.14 3.11 -15.25
CA ALA A 60 -3.80 2.60 -15.01
C ALA A 60 -3.38 2.81 -13.55
N TRP A 61 -3.64 3.98 -12.96
CA TRP A 61 -3.39 4.22 -11.54
C TRP A 61 -4.13 3.22 -10.64
N LEU A 62 -5.43 3.03 -10.85
CA LEU A 62 -6.23 2.07 -10.08
C LEU A 62 -5.75 0.62 -10.26
N GLU A 63 -5.34 0.24 -11.46
CA GLU A 63 -4.81 -1.09 -11.77
C GLU A 63 -3.47 -1.34 -11.08
N GLN A 64 -2.59 -0.33 -11.00
CA GLN A 64 -1.35 -0.45 -10.20
C GLN A 64 -1.68 -0.72 -8.73
N GLN A 65 -2.66 -0.02 -8.16
CA GLN A 65 -3.06 -0.25 -6.77
C GLN A 65 -3.68 -1.63 -6.57
N TRP A 66 -4.60 -2.03 -7.46
CA TRP A 66 -5.23 -3.34 -7.45
C TRP A 66 -4.21 -4.48 -7.52
N GLU A 67 -3.27 -4.41 -8.48
CA GLU A 67 -2.27 -5.46 -8.65
C GLU A 67 -1.35 -5.55 -7.42
N GLY A 68 -0.93 -4.41 -6.87
CA GLY A 68 -0.08 -4.40 -5.67
C GLY A 68 -0.75 -5.09 -4.49
N LEU A 69 -2.02 -4.76 -4.22
CA LEU A 69 -2.80 -5.41 -3.16
C LEU A 69 -3.02 -6.90 -3.45
N ARG A 70 -3.28 -7.26 -4.70
CA ARG A 70 -3.50 -8.64 -5.14
C ARG A 70 -2.25 -9.51 -4.92
N LEU A 71 -1.07 -9.01 -5.28
CA LEU A 71 0.20 -9.72 -5.10
C LEU A 71 0.49 -10.04 -3.64
N LEU A 72 0.28 -9.06 -2.76
CA LEU A 72 0.44 -9.23 -1.31
C LEU A 72 -0.63 -10.18 -0.75
N ARG A 73 -1.89 -10.06 -1.19
CA ARG A 73 -2.99 -10.94 -0.78
C ARG A 73 -2.68 -12.40 -1.10
N ASP A 74 -2.13 -12.65 -2.28
CA ASP A 74 -1.81 -13.99 -2.78
C ASP A 74 -0.52 -14.56 -2.15
N CYS A 75 0.19 -13.78 -1.33
CA CYS A 75 1.38 -14.23 -0.61
C CYS A 75 0.97 -15.00 0.68
N PRO A 76 1.36 -16.28 0.83
CA PRO A 76 0.94 -17.10 1.97
C PRO A 76 1.60 -16.69 3.29
N LEU A 77 2.70 -15.94 3.25
CA LEU A 77 3.43 -15.46 4.43
C LEU A 77 2.81 -14.20 5.04
N VAL A 78 1.96 -13.48 4.31
CA VAL A 78 1.25 -12.32 4.85
C VAL A 78 0.27 -12.79 5.93
N PRO A 79 0.26 -12.22 7.14
CA PRO A 79 -0.59 -12.70 8.22
C PRO A 79 -2.08 -12.65 7.86
N ALA A 80 -2.88 -13.57 8.42
CA ALA A 80 -4.29 -13.71 8.08
C ALA A 80 -5.12 -12.42 8.27
N PRO A 81 -4.99 -11.67 9.39
CA PRO A 81 -5.72 -10.41 9.56
C PRO A 81 -5.41 -9.38 8.45
N VAL A 82 -4.14 -9.33 8.02
CA VAL A 82 -3.69 -8.44 6.94
C VAL A 82 -4.27 -8.87 5.59
N ARG A 83 -4.28 -10.18 5.32
CA ARG A 83 -4.89 -10.74 4.09
C ARG A 83 -6.37 -10.40 3.99
N GLU A 84 -7.12 -10.41 5.08
CA GLU A 84 -8.54 -10.04 5.07
C GLU A 84 -8.73 -8.59 4.61
N LEU A 85 -7.91 -7.66 5.11
CA LEU A 85 -7.92 -6.27 4.65
C LEU A 85 -7.53 -6.14 3.18
N LEU A 86 -6.52 -6.89 2.74
CA LEU A 86 -6.11 -6.93 1.33
C LEU A 86 -7.22 -7.48 0.42
N VAL A 87 -7.98 -8.50 0.86
CA VAL A 87 -9.17 -9.00 0.13
C VAL A 87 -10.20 -7.89 -0.05
N VAL A 88 -10.53 -7.18 1.03
CA VAL A 88 -11.52 -6.08 0.99
C VAL A 88 -11.04 -4.97 0.07
N GLY A 89 -9.79 -4.50 0.23
CA GLY A 89 -9.21 -3.44 -0.60
C GLY A 89 -9.16 -3.82 -2.08
N THR A 90 -8.66 -5.02 -2.39
CA THR A 90 -8.59 -5.55 -3.76
C THR A 90 -9.99 -5.65 -4.38
N ARG A 91 -11.00 -6.11 -3.63
CA ARG A 91 -12.38 -6.22 -4.12
C ARG A 91 -12.99 -4.85 -4.42
N ARG A 92 -12.79 -3.85 -3.55
CA ARG A 92 -13.30 -2.49 -3.77
C ARG A 92 -12.74 -1.88 -5.05
N ILE A 93 -11.43 -2.02 -5.27
CA ILE A 93 -10.79 -1.52 -6.49
C ILE A 93 -11.25 -2.30 -7.73
N ALA A 94 -11.38 -3.62 -7.64
CA ALA A 94 -11.91 -4.44 -8.74
C ALA A 94 -13.32 -3.98 -9.16
N VAL A 95 -14.22 -3.73 -8.20
CA VAL A 95 -15.57 -3.22 -8.48
C VAL A 95 -15.54 -1.84 -9.12
N ALA A 96 -14.65 -0.95 -8.68
CA ALA A 96 -14.50 0.38 -9.29
C ALA A 96 -14.00 0.30 -10.74
N LEU A 97 -13.02 -0.58 -11.00
CA LEU A 97 -12.54 -0.89 -12.33
C LEU A 97 -13.67 -1.46 -13.22
N ASP A 98 -14.42 -2.44 -12.72
CA ASP A 98 -15.53 -3.04 -13.46
C ASP A 98 -16.61 -2.01 -13.84
N ARG A 99 -16.97 -1.11 -12.92
CA ARG A 99 -17.91 -0.01 -13.17
C ARG A 99 -17.40 0.98 -14.21
N ALA A 100 -16.08 1.16 -14.31
CA ALA A 100 -15.47 1.98 -15.34
C ALA A 100 -15.37 1.27 -16.71
N HIS A 101 -15.97 0.08 -16.86
CA HIS A 101 -15.81 -0.79 -18.03
C HIS A 101 -14.36 -1.22 -18.29
N ALA A 102 -13.54 -1.22 -17.22
CA ALA A 102 -12.18 -1.73 -17.21
C ALA A 102 -12.13 -3.24 -17.03
N GLY A 103 -12.76 -3.97 -17.97
CA GLY A 103 -12.84 -5.42 -17.93
C GLY A 103 -11.47 -6.11 -18.02
N ALA A 104 -11.42 -7.42 -17.75
CA ALA A 104 -10.19 -8.21 -17.65
C ALA A 104 -9.20 -8.01 -18.83
N ARG A 105 -9.68 -7.92 -20.07
CA ARG A 105 -8.86 -7.70 -21.27
C ARG A 105 -8.16 -6.32 -21.31
N TRP A 106 -8.68 -5.32 -20.60
CA TRP A 106 -8.04 -4.00 -20.51
C TRP A 106 -6.96 -3.98 -19.43
N ARG A 107 -7.15 -4.74 -18.35
CA ARG A 107 -6.21 -4.89 -17.23
C ARG A 107 -4.89 -5.55 -17.66
N ASP A 108 -4.96 -6.51 -18.57
CA ASP A 108 -3.78 -7.23 -19.06
C ASP A 108 -2.74 -6.33 -19.75
N ARG A 109 -3.11 -5.13 -20.24
CA ARG A 109 -2.21 -4.23 -20.98
C ARG A 109 -1.47 -3.21 -20.12
N HIS A 110 -2.01 -2.85 -18.95
CA HIS A 110 -1.54 -1.69 -18.19
C HIS A 110 -0.95 -2.05 -16.81
N VAL A 111 -1.13 -3.29 -16.37
CA VAL A 111 -0.57 -3.81 -15.12
C VAL A 111 0.97 -3.97 -15.19
N THR A 112 1.56 -4.05 -16.39
CA THR A 112 3.00 -4.20 -16.63
C THR A 112 3.76 -2.87 -16.75
N MET A 113 3.67 -2.00 -15.75
CA MET A 113 4.55 -0.83 -15.64
C MET A 113 5.91 -1.20 -15.02
N PRO A 114 7.01 -0.51 -15.37
CA PRO A 114 8.34 -0.80 -14.81
C PRO A 114 8.37 -0.83 -13.29
N SER A 115 7.74 0.15 -12.64
CA SER A 115 7.66 0.19 -11.17
C SER A 115 6.90 -1.01 -10.57
N MET A 116 5.88 -1.55 -11.24
CA MET A 116 5.19 -2.77 -10.78
C MET A 116 6.07 -4.01 -10.89
N LEU A 117 6.92 -4.09 -11.92
CA LEU A 117 7.90 -5.17 -12.03
C LEU A 117 8.91 -5.10 -10.88
N THR A 118 9.36 -3.90 -10.50
CA THR A 118 10.21 -3.69 -9.32
C THR A 118 9.50 -4.14 -8.06
N PHE A 119 8.25 -3.73 -7.84
CA PHE A 119 7.46 -4.15 -6.67
C PHE A 119 7.27 -5.67 -6.61
N ARG A 120 6.93 -6.32 -7.73
CA ARG A 120 6.81 -7.78 -7.80
C ARG A 120 8.10 -8.50 -7.42
N ARG A 121 9.25 -8.03 -7.92
CA ARG A 121 10.56 -8.59 -7.58
C ARG A 121 10.86 -8.42 -6.10
N HIS A 122 10.56 -7.24 -5.55
CA HIS A 122 10.73 -6.96 -4.12
C HIS A 122 9.90 -7.92 -3.26
N VAL A 123 8.59 -8.00 -3.50
CA VAL A 123 7.68 -8.91 -2.75
C VAL A 123 8.12 -10.37 -2.90
N THR A 124 8.61 -10.77 -4.07
CA THR A 124 9.15 -12.13 -4.28
C THR A 124 10.40 -12.34 -3.45
N GLY A 125 11.33 -11.38 -3.43
CA GLY A 125 12.53 -11.44 -2.60
C GLY A 125 12.22 -11.56 -1.11
N LEU A 126 11.30 -10.75 -0.59
CA LEU A 126 10.83 -10.82 0.80
C LEU A 126 10.21 -12.20 1.10
N LYS A 127 9.38 -12.70 0.18
CA LYS A 127 8.77 -14.02 0.31
C LYS A 127 9.81 -15.13 0.36
N ASP A 128 10.79 -15.10 -0.54
CA ASP A 128 11.82 -16.13 -0.63
C ASP A 128 12.75 -16.12 0.60
N GLN A 129 12.91 -14.95 1.24
CA GLN A 129 13.64 -14.79 2.50
C GLN A 129 12.82 -15.17 3.75
N GLY A 130 11.50 -15.37 3.61
CA GLY A 130 10.62 -15.58 4.76
C GLY A 130 10.37 -14.31 5.59
N ASP A 131 10.59 -13.13 5.01
CA ASP A 131 10.51 -11.83 5.71
C ASP A 131 9.04 -11.40 5.91
N VAL A 132 8.45 -11.87 7.02
CA VAL A 132 7.07 -11.56 7.40
C VAL A 132 6.91 -10.07 7.77
N LEU A 133 7.91 -9.49 8.42
CA LEU A 133 7.91 -8.07 8.83
C LEU A 133 7.84 -7.18 7.60
N GLY A 134 8.73 -7.38 6.63
CA GLY A 134 8.77 -6.62 5.38
C GLY A 134 7.51 -6.81 4.55
N LEU A 135 7.00 -8.04 4.40
CA LEU A 135 5.74 -8.29 3.70
C LEU A 135 4.55 -7.57 4.35
N THR A 136 4.51 -7.54 5.68
CA THR A 136 3.46 -6.86 6.43
C THR A 136 3.59 -5.34 6.28
N ALA A 137 4.79 -4.78 6.39
CA ALA A 137 5.06 -3.36 6.17
C ALA A 137 4.64 -2.91 4.76
N GLN A 138 4.98 -3.69 3.73
CA GLN A 138 4.56 -3.43 2.35
C GLN A 138 3.03 -3.45 2.21
N ALA A 139 2.35 -4.41 2.85
CA ALA A 139 0.89 -4.48 2.86
C ALA A 139 0.24 -3.28 3.54
N CYS A 140 0.79 -2.84 4.67
CA CYS A 140 0.33 -1.65 5.40
C CYS A 140 0.40 -0.41 4.51
N VAL A 141 1.58 -0.10 3.98
CA VAL A 141 1.77 1.09 3.12
C VAL A 141 0.85 1.04 1.91
N ARG A 142 0.69 -0.15 1.30
CA ARG A 142 -0.15 -0.30 0.13
C ARG A 142 -1.63 -0.06 0.42
N LEU A 143 -2.15 -0.63 1.52
CA LEU A 143 -3.53 -0.43 1.97
C LEU A 143 -3.80 1.04 2.31
N LEU A 144 -2.84 1.70 2.97
CA LEU A 144 -2.93 3.12 3.31
C LEU A 144 -3.00 4.01 2.06
N CYS A 145 -2.17 3.72 1.07
CA CYS A 145 -2.02 4.59 -0.10
C CYS A 145 -3.01 4.28 -1.23
N SER A 146 -3.55 3.06 -1.33
CA SER A 146 -4.39 2.64 -2.46
C SER A 146 -5.67 3.46 -2.63
N GLY A 147 -6.13 4.11 -1.56
CA GLY A 147 -7.33 4.94 -1.56
C GLY A 147 -7.13 6.41 -1.83
N VAL A 148 -5.88 6.86 -1.78
CA VAL A 148 -5.57 8.27 -1.85
C VAL A 148 -5.84 8.77 -3.27
N GLY A 149 -6.69 9.81 -3.38
CA GLY A 149 -7.08 10.42 -4.65
C GLY A 149 -8.09 9.63 -5.47
N THR A 150 -8.52 8.44 -5.03
CA THR A 150 -9.49 7.60 -5.75
C THR A 150 -10.83 7.49 -5.05
N GLY A 151 -10.86 7.65 -3.71
CA GLY A 151 -12.09 7.48 -2.91
C GLY A 151 -12.57 6.03 -2.81
N VAL A 152 -11.91 5.09 -3.49
CA VAL A 152 -12.32 3.68 -3.59
C VAL A 152 -11.89 2.88 -2.36
N THR A 153 -10.80 3.28 -1.71
CA THR A 153 -10.26 2.60 -0.51
C THR A 153 -9.80 3.60 0.54
N GLY A 154 -10.68 4.48 1.03
CA GLY A 154 -10.32 5.36 2.14
C GLY A 154 -10.09 4.55 3.42
N ALA A 155 -8.85 4.16 3.71
CA ALA A 155 -8.47 3.74 5.05
C ALA A 155 -8.52 5.00 5.92
N ASP A 156 -9.56 5.09 6.73
CA ASP A 156 -9.52 6.00 7.88
C ASP A 156 -8.42 5.49 8.80
N LEU A 157 -7.38 6.30 8.98
CA LEU A 157 -6.23 5.99 9.82
C LEU A 157 -6.64 5.69 11.27
N SER A 158 -7.81 6.20 11.69
CA SER A 158 -8.38 5.94 13.01
C SER A 158 -9.35 4.74 13.04
N SER A 159 -9.58 4.09 11.90
CA SER A 159 -10.45 2.92 11.87
C SER A 159 -9.82 1.75 12.62
N ARG A 160 -10.63 1.06 13.43
CA ARG A 160 -10.23 -0.11 14.21
C ARG A 160 -9.39 -1.14 13.42
N PRO A 161 -9.73 -1.51 12.17
CA PRO A 161 -8.93 -2.49 11.43
C PRO A 161 -7.52 -2.00 11.05
N VAL A 162 -7.32 -0.68 10.95
CA VAL A 162 -6.00 -0.09 10.69
C VAL A 162 -5.14 -0.08 11.95
N VAL A 163 -5.74 0.22 13.11
CA VAL A 163 -5.06 0.14 14.41
C VAL A 163 -4.62 -1.30 14.70
N GLU A 164 -5.50 -2.28 14.50
CA GLU A 164 -5.18 -3.70 14.69
C GLU A 164 -4.05 -4.18 13.74
N LEU A 165 -3.95 -3.58 12.55
CA LEU A 165 -2.87 -3.82 11.60
C LEU A 165 -1.54 -3.22 12.08
N TRP A 166 -1.56 -2.03 12.67
CA TRP A 166 -0.37 -1.39 13.24
C TRP A 166 0.13 -2.14 14.46
N ASP A 167 -0.76 -2.52 15.38
CA ASP A 167 -0.41 -3.33 16.55
C ASP A 167 0.26 -4.64 16.13
N LEU A 168 -0.29 -5.30 15.11
CA LEU A 168 0.31 -6.51 14.55
C LEU A 168 1.71 -6.24 13.99
N LEU A 169 1.88 -5.17 13.21
CA LEU A 169 3.18 -4.81 12.63
C LEU A 169 4.23 -4.49 13.71
N CYS A 170 3.86 -3.71 14.72
CA CYS A 170 4.73 -3.39 15.85
C CYS A 170 5.09 -4.63 16.67
N SER A 171 4.17 -5.59 16.81
CA SER A 171 4.42 -6.86 17.53
C SER A 171 5.42 -7.78 16.85
N LEU A 172 5.74 -7.54 15.57
CA LEU A 172 6.74 -8.30 14.82
C LEU A 172 8.17 -7.80 15.06
N VAL A 173 8.35 -6.66 15.74
CA VAL A 173 9.67 -6.09 16.04
C VAL A 173 10.20 -6.71 17.34
N GLY A 174 11.21 -7.57 17.23
CA GLY A 174 11.84 -8.23 18.37
C GLY A 174 13.13 -7.55 18.85
N ASP A 175 13.81 -6.82 17.97
CA ASP A 175 15.06 -6.14 18.28
C ASP A 175 15.26 -4.86 17.44
N ASP A 176 16.43 -4.23 17.61
CA ASP A 176 16.78 -2.99 16.94
C ASP A 176 17.02 -3.18 15.42
N GLU A 177 17.43 -4.38 14.99
CA GLU A 177 17.62 -4.70 13.56
C GLU A 177 16.25 -4.83 12.87
N ASP A 178 15.27 -5.44 13.53
CA ASP A 178 13.88 -5.45 13.08
C ASP A 178 13.31 -4.03 12.99
N LEU A 179 13.63 -3.14 13.93
CA LEU A 179 13.16 -1.75 13.91
C LEU A 179 13.74 -0.97 12.71
N GLU A 180 15.04 -1.13 12.45
CA GLU A 180 15.69 -0.55 11.26
C GLU A 180 15.06 -1.12 9.99
N ARG A 181 14.89 -2.43 9.93
CA ARG A 181 14.26 -3.15 8.81
C ARG A 181 12.84 -2.67 8.54
N LEU A 182 12.04 -2.46 9.59
CA LEU A 182 10.71 -1.90 9.50
C LEU A 182 10.72 -0.50 8.85
N SER A 183 11.62 0.37 9.30
CA SER A 183 11.80 1.72 8.75
C SER A 183 12.16 1.71 7.26
N GLU A 184 13.08 0.84 6.87
CA GLU A 184 13.48 0.63 5.48
C GLU A 184 12.31 0.19 4.62
N GLU A 185 11.54 -0.80 5.07
CA GLU A 185 10.45 -1.38 4.28
C GLU A 185 9.25 -0.44 4.16
N LEU A 186 8.91 0.30 5.21
CA LEU A 186 7.90 1.35 5.13
C LEU A 186 8.32 2.44 4.13
N SER A 187 9.59 2.87 4.18
CA SER A 187 10.14 3.87 3.24
C SER A 187 10.17 3.35 1.80
N ALA A 188 10.63 2.12 1.59
CA ALA A 188 10.67 1.47 0.29
C ALA A 188 9.26 1.32 -0.31
N GLY A 189 8.28 0.91 0.52
CA GLY A 189 6.89 0.80 0.11
C GLY A 189 6.32 2.13 -0.39
N LEU A 190 6.59 3.22 0.33
CA LEU A 190 6.14 4.56 -0.07
C LEU A 190 6.78 4.98 -1.40
N LEU A 191 8.09 4.78 -1.56
CA LEU A 191 8.80 5.10 -2.79
C LEU A 191 8.23 4.35 -3.99
N MET A 192 7.94 3.05 -3.84
CA MET A 192 7.35 2.24 -4.91
C MET A 192 5.95 2.73 -5.30
N VAL A 193 5.10 3.10 -4.33
CA VAL A 193 3.79 3.70 -4.61
C VAL A 193 3.92 5.02 -5.37
N MET A 194 4.83 5.89 -4.93
CA MET A 194 5.10 7.18 -5.60
C MET A 194 5.63 6.96 -7.03
N GLN A 195 6.46 5.93 -7.23
CA GLN A 195 6.99 5.58 -8.53
C GLN A 195 5.91 5.08 -9.50
N HIS A 196 4.90 4.36 -9.02
CA HIS A 196 3.73 4.02 -9.84
C HIS A 196 3.00 5.27 -10.32
N GLY A 197 2.81 6.26 -9.44
CA GLY A 197 2.18 7.51 -9.81
C GLY A 197 2.97 8.29 -10.86
N SER A 198 4.30 8.27 -10.74
CA SER A 198 5.23 8.85 -11.70
C SER A 198 5.15 8.15 -13.07
N ASP A 199 5.19 6.80 -13.08
CA ASP A 199 5.08 6.02 -14.31
C ASP A 199 3.77 6.28 -15.05
N VAL A 200 2.64 6.32 -14.33
CA VAL A 200 1.34 6.68 -14.90
C VAL A 200 1.37 8.08 -15.50
N CYS A 201 1.87 9.08 -14.75
CA CYS A 201 1.91 10.45 -15.25
C CYS A 201 2.77 10.60 -16.51
N ARG A 202 3.92 9.91 -16.55
CA ARG A 202 4.87 9.92 -17.66
C ARG A 202 4.29 9.25 -18.91
N ILE A 203 3.66 8.09 -18.76
CA ILE A 203 3.07 7.35 -19.90
C ILE A 203 1.93 8.15 -20.54
N TYR A 204 1.18 8.92 -19.75
CA TYR A 204 0.01 9.68 -20.19
C TYR A 204 0.22 11.20 -20.13
N GLN A 205 1.46 11.67 -20.36
CA GLN A 205 1.79 13.10 -20.33
C GLN A 205 1.27 13.84 -21.58
N ASP A 206 1.29 13.19 -22.74
CA ASP A 206 0.98 13.79 -24.06
C ASP A 206 -0.41 13.39 -24.59
N SER A 207 -1.16 12.57 -23.86
CA SER A 207 -2.50 12.13 -24.28
C SER A 207 -3.54 13.18 -23.96
N THR A 208 -4.39 13.55 -24.92
CA THR A 208 -5.51 14.45 -24.61
C THR A 208 -6.54 13.74 -23.72
N PRO A 209 -7.23 14.46 -22.83
CA PRO A 209 -8.26 13.88 -21.96
C PRO A 209 -9.38 13.16 -22.73
N ASP A 210 -9.66 13.58 -23.97
CA ASP A 210 -10.78 13.15 -24.81
C ASP A 210 -10.42 12.09 -25.87
N GLU A 211 -9.13 11.89 -26.21
CA GLU A 211 -8.71 10.90 -27.23
C GLU A 211 -8.79 9.44 -26.78
N SER A 212 -9.12 9.19 -25.51
CA SER A 212 -9.31 7.83 -24.98
C SER A 212 -10.74 7.32 -25.29
N CYS A 213 -10.96 6.84 -26.52
CA CYS A 213 -12.13 6.08 -27.00
C CYS A 213 -13.49 6.71 -26.62
N ALA A 214 -14.10 7.43 -27.57
CA ALA A 214 -15.30 8.26 -27.49
C ALA A 214 -16.62 7.65 -26.93
N VAL A 215 -16.61 6.51 -26.25
CA VAL A 215 -17.84 5.83 -25.78
C VAL A 215 -18.17 6.11 -24.30
N THR A 216 -17.29 6.73 -23.51
CA THR A 216 -17.44 6.63 -22.05
C THR A 216 -17.29 7.93 -21.27
N VAL A 217 -17.49 9.12 -21.86
CA VAL A 217 -17.45 10.37 -21.07
C VAL A 217 -18.78 10.66 -20.37
N ALA A 218 -19.92 10.46 -21.04
CA ALA A 218 -21.24 10.75 -20.48
C ALA A 218 -21.71 9.71 -19.45
N THR A 219 -21.44 8.42 -19.69
CA THR A 219 -21.83 7.31 -18.79
C THR A 219 -20.97 7.25 -17.52
N ILE A 220 -19.70 7.68 -17.57
CA ILE A 220 -18.75 7.61 -16.43
C ILE A 220 -18.90 8.79 -15.47
N ARG A 221 -19.32 9.97 -15.93
CA ARG A 221 -19.62 11.12 -15.04
C ARG A 221 -20.72 10.79 -14.02
N ALA A 222 -21.58 9.82 -14.30
CA ALA A 222 -22.63 9.36 -13.40
C ALA A 222 -22.18 8.25 -12.44
N ALA A 223 -21.07 7.55 -12.74
CA ALA A 223 -20.60 6.40 -11.94
C ALA A 223 -19.58 6.77 -10.85
N LEU A 224 -19.05 8.01 -10.88
CA LEU A 224 -18.06 8.54 -9.93
C LEU A 224 -18.64 9.65 -9.02
N LYS A 225 -19.96 9.80 -8.98
CA LYS A 225 -20.70 10.44 -7.89
C LYS A 225 -21.31 9.35 -7.02
#